data_AF-A0A1G4I3W1-F1
#
_entry.id   AF-A0A1G4I3W1-F1
#
_cell.length_a   1.000
_cell.length_b   1.000
_cell.length_c   1.000
_cell.angle_alpha   90.00
_cell.angle_beta   90.00
_cell.angle_gamma   90.00
#
_symmetry.space_group_name_H-M   'P 1'
#
loop_
_entity.id
_entity.type
_entity.pdbx_description
1 polymer ?
#
loop_
_entity_poly.entity_id
_entity_poly.type
_entity_poly.pdbx_seq_one_letter_code
_entity_poly.pdbx_strand_id
1 'polypeptide(L)'
;MNTCTKPREEPLTTAEIAATIAEFSATLKPQANADNAKVTLGTTTAHTCGGKANERCVTYEQHFTKQTKKGIEEIPWINNLRKAEKKLLPMAEAASQHGAVTAQLLALQRQMDVVYAAALQSRLQTNQKAAESPKAAQHASHTTHEKQNKCKAAINKTAAGCAAIDCDYDATITKCKPKETGTENTAAGTGETSTG
;
A
#
# COMPACT_ATOMS: atom_id res chain seq x y z
N MET A 1 -56.52 -13.32 2.31
CA MET A 1 -55.78 -12.06 2.52
C MET A 1 -54.34 -12.41 2.88
N ASN A 2 -53.38 -12.08 2.02
CA ASN A 2 -51.96 -12.12 2.39
C ASN A 2 -51.65 -10.82 3.13
N THR A 3 -51.77 -10.85 4.46
CA THR A 3 -51.56 -9.67 5.32
C THR A 3 -50.10 -9.47 5.72
N CYS A 4 -49.24 -10.46 5.45
CA CYS A 4 -47.80 -10.31 5.65
C CYS A 4 -47.21 -9.49 4.51
N THR A 5 -46.60 -8.36 4.83
CA THR A 5 -45.91 -7.49 3.88
C THR A 5 -44.76 -8.24 3.20
N LYS A 6 -44.48 -7.85 1.96
CA LYS A 6 -43.42 -8.46 1.15
C LYS A 6 -42.09 -8.39 1.92
N PRO A 7 -41.29 -9.47 1.94
CA PRO A 7 -40.00 -9.46 2.62
C PRO A 7 -39.10 -8.36 2.07
N ARG A 8 -38.25 -7.82 2.95
CA ARG A 8 -37.31 -6.75 2.65
C ARG A 8 -36.32 -7.21 1.58
N GLU A 9 -35.97 -6.32 0.65
CA GLU A 9 -34.99 -6.60 -0.43
C GLU A 9 -33.54 -6.51 0.06
N GLU A 10 -33.30 -5.95 1.25
CA GLU A 10 -31.98 -5.81 1.83
C GLU A 10 -31.39 -7.16 2.27
N PRO A 11 -30.05 -7.35 2.18
CA PRO A 11 -29.41 -8.56 2.67
C PRO A 11 -29.63 -8.76 4.17
N LEU A 12 -30.04 -9.96 4.55
CA LEU A 12 -30.25 -10.34 5.95
C LEU A 12 -28.93 -10.28 6.73
N THR A 13 -28.95 -9.61 7.88
CA THR A 13 -27.79 -9.47 8.77
C THR A 13 -27.86 -10.40 9.97
N THR A 14 -26.71 -10.71 10.57
CA THR A 14 -26.63 -11.47 11.83
C THR A 14 -27.39 -10.76 12.96
N ALA A 15 -27.36 -9.43 13.00
CA ALA A 15 -28.05 -8.63 14.01
C ALA A 15 -29.58 -8.73 13.90
N GLU A 16 -30.12 -8.68 12.68
CA GLU A 16 -31.56 -8.80 12.44
C GLU A 16 -32.09 -10.18 12.85
N ILE A 17 -31.35 -11.25 12.54
CA ILE A 17 -31.73 -12.61 12.96
C ILE A 17 -31.75 -12.69 14.48
N ALA A 18 -30.71 -12.20 15.15
CA ALA A 18 -30.59 -12.25 16.61
C ALA A 18 -31.73 -11.47 17.29
N ALA A 19 -32.02 -10.27 16.78
CA ALA A 19 -33.11 -9.43 17.25
C ALA A 19 -34.47 -10.11 17.08
N THR A 20 -34.72 -10.73 15.92
CA THR A 20 -35.97 -11.44 15.63
C THR A 20 -36.16 -12.64 16.55
N ILE A 21 -35.10 -13.42 16.82
CA ILE A 21 -35.17 -14.54 17.77
C ILE A 21 -35.46 -14.02 19.19
N ALA A 22 -34.83 -12.92 19.60
CA ALA A 22 -35.05 -12.32 20.91
C ALA A 22 -36.48 -11.79 21.07
N GLU A 23 -37.00 -11.09 20.06
CA GLU A 23 -38.38 -10.60 20.03
C GLU A 23 -39.37 -11.76 20.08
N PHE A 24 -39.17 -12.79 19.25
CA PHE A 24 -39.98 -14.00 19.29
C PHE A 24 -39.95 -14.63 20.70
N SER A 25 -38.77 -14.79 21.28
CA SER A 25 -38.61 -15.32 22.64
C SER A 25 -39.42 -14.53 23.67
N ALA A 26 -39.39 -13.20 23.59
CA ALA A 26 -40.10 -12.32 24.50
C ALA A 26 -41.63 -12.37 24.31
N THR A 27 -42.11 -12.70 23.11
CA THR A 27 -43.55 -12.87 22.84
C THR A 27 -44.11 -14.21 23.33
N LEU A 28 -43.25 -15.18 23.63
CA LEU A 28 -43.67 -16.47 24.17
C LEU A 28 -44.23 -16.29 25.57
N LYS A 29 -45.39 -16.90 25.82
CA LYS A 29 -46.07 -16.91 27.11
C LYS A 29 -45.79 -18.24 27.80
N PRO A 30 -44.88 -18.29 28.79
CA PRO A 30 -44.70 -19.46 29.62
C PRO A 30 -45.84 -19.57 30.62
N GLN A 31 -46.33 -20.78 30.81
CA GLN A 31 -47.18 -21.15 31.93
C GLN A 31 -46.42 -22.18 32.77
N ALA A 32 -46.15 -21.81 34.02
CA ALA A 32 -45.50 -22.70 34.96
C ALA A 32 -46.47 -23.80 35.40
N ASN A 33 -46.15 -25.05 35.05
CA ASN A 33 -46.70 -26.24 35.69
C ASN A 33 -45.54 -27.05 36.30
N ALA A 34 -45.86 -27.88 37.30
CA ALA A 34 -44.88 -28.58 38.13
C ALA A 34 -43.82 -29.38 37.34
N ASP A 35 -44.16 -29.91 36.15
CA ASP A 35 -43.28 -30.83 35.42
C ASP A 35 -42.81 -30.35 34.04
N ASN A 36 -43.58 -29.52 33.32
CA ASN A 36 -43.20 -28.93 32.02
C ASN A 36 -43.78 -27.52 31.89
N ALA A 37 -43.00 -26.58 31.36
CA ALA A 37 -43.50 -25.26 31.03
C ALA A 37 -44.37 -25.39 29.75
N LYS A 38 -45.66 -25.07 29.85
CA LYS A 38 -46.47 -24.88 28.64
C LYS A 38 -46.07 -23.54 28.04
N VAL A 39 -45.37 -23.56 26.92
CA VAL A 39 -44.92 -22.34 26.24
C VAL A 39 -45.77 -22.13 24.99
N THR A 40 -46.42 -20.98 24.90
CA THR A 40 -47.35 -20.69 23.80
C THR A 40 -47.08 -19.34 23.14
N LEU A 41 -47.33 -19.25 21.84
CA LEU A 41 -47.42 -17.99 21.12
C LEU A 41 -48.90 -17.70 20.86
N GLY A 42 -49.34 -16.45 21.04
CA GLY A 42 -50.69 -16.00 20.67
C GLY A 42 -51.71 -15.96 21.81
N THR A 43 -52.99 -16.08 21.46
CA THR A 43 -54.13 -15.98 22.37
C THR A 43 -54.62 -17.38 22.74
N THR A 44 -54.66 -17.67 24.03
CA THR A 44 -55.06 -18.97 24.60
C THR A 44 -56.16 -18.76 25.64
N THR A 45 -57.02 -19.76 25.83
CA THR A 45 -57.92 -19.84 26.99
C THR A 45 -57.42 -20.95 27.89
N ALA A 46 -57.30 -20.69 29.20
CA ALA A 46 -56.77 -21.64 30.19
C ALA A 46 -55.38 -22.22 29.83
N HIS A 47 -54.54 -21.45 29.12
CA HIS A 47 -53.19 -21.85 28.70
C HIS A 47 -53.15 -23.12 27.85
N THR A 48 -54.24 -23.43 27.16
CA THR A 48 -54.30 -24.50 26.16
C THR A 48 -54.36 -23.91 24.77
N CYS A 49 -53.77 -24.62 23.80
CA CYS A 49 -53.95 -24.32 22.40
C CYS A 49 -54.80 -25.41 21.75
N GLY A 50 -56.09 -25.44 22.13
CA GLY A 50 -57.02 -26.53 21.81
C GLY A 50 -57.94 -26.23 20.63
N GLY A 51 -57.82 -25.05 20.02
CA GLY A 51 -58.67 -24.64 18.90
C GLY A 51 -60.08 -24.24 19.33
N LYS A 52 -60.27 -23.81 20.59
CA LYS A 52 -61.56 -23.30 21.05
C LYS A 52 -61.89 -21.96 20.39
N ALA A 53 -63.16 -21.55 20.51
CA ALA A 53 -63.59 -20.21 20.08
C ALA A 53 -62.69 -19.14 20.71
N ASN A 54 -62.20 -18.20 19.89
CA ASN A 54 -61.26 -17.13 20.25
C ASN A 54 -59.82 -17.56 20.57
N GLU A 55 -59.45 -18.82 20.39
CA GLU A 55 -58.05 -19.25 20.46
C GLU A 55 -57.36 -19.12 19.10
N ARG A 56 -56.20 -18.47 19.08
CA ARG A 56 -55.27 -18.47 17.95
C ARG A 56 -53.86 -18.52 18.50
N CYS A 57 -53.26 -19.69 18.48
CA CYS A 57 -52.00 -19.93 19.17
C CYS A 57 -51.19 -21.06 18.52
N VAL A 58 -49.94 -21.17 18.96
CA VAL A 58 -49.05 -22.29 18.70
C VAL A 58 -48.43 -22.72 20.03
N THR A 59 -48.35 -24.04 20.28
CA THR A 59 -47.64 -24.57 21.46
C THR A 59 -46.22 -25.00 21.09
N TYR A 60 -45.28 -24.69 21.97
CA TYR A 60 -43.86 -25.09 21.89
C TYR A 60 -43.46 -25.97 23.07
N GLU A 61 -44.40 -26.48 23.86
CA GLU A 61 -44.14 -27.24 25.09
C GLU A 61 -43.10 -28.37 24.95
N GLN A 62 -43.09 -29.07 23.81
CA GLN A 62 -42.14 -30.15 23.52
C GLN A 62 -40.69 -29.69 23.43
N HIS A 63 -40.44 -28.39 23.24
CA HIS A 63 -39.11 -27.78 23.14
C HIS A 63 -38.66 -27.11 24.45
N PHE A 64 -39.51 -27.09 25.48
CA PHE A 64 -39.22 -26.48 26.78
C PHE A 64 -39.28 -27.51 27.92
N THR A 65 -38.71 -28.69 27.66
CA THR A 65 -38.62 -29.76 28.66
C THR A 65 -37.48 -29.50 29.64
N LYS A 66 -37.64 -29.93 30.91
CA LYS A 66 -36.57 -29.82 31.92
C LYS A 66 -35.32 -30.65 31.58
N GLN A 67 -35.48 -31.68 30.76
CA GLN A 67 -34.43 -32.64 30.38
C GLN A 67 -33.36 -31.98 29.51
N THR A 68 -33.77 -31.22 28.49
CA THR A 68 -32.84 -30.68 27.50
C THR A 68 -32.23 -29.35 27.94
N LYS A 69 -32.95 -28.54 28.72
CA LYS A 69 -32.57 -27.16 29.12
C LYS A 69 -32.17 -26.26 27.94
N LYS A 70 -32.53 -26.64 26.71
CA LYS A 70 -32.19 -25.89 25.48
C LYS A 70 -33.20 -24.79 25.20
N GLY A 71 -34.42 -24.90 25.74
CA GLY A 71 -35.47 -23.91 25.60
C GLY A 71 -35.70 -23.54 24.13
N ILE A 72 -35.65 -22.25 23.83
CA ILE A 72 -35.90 -21.74 22.47
C ILE A 72 -34.94 -22.32 21.40
N GLU A 73 -33.72 -22.70 21.80
CA GLU A 73 -32.72 -23.26 20.88
C GLU A 73 -33.03 -24.68 20.41
N GLU A 74 -34.03 -25.34 21.03
CA GLU A 74 -34.54 -26.65 20.62
C GLU A 74 -35.55 -26.55 19.47
N ILE A 75 -36.08 -25.35 19.19
CA ILE A 75 -37.03 -25.14 18.10
C ILE A 75 -36.28 -25.25 16.75
N PRO A 76 -36.67 -26.16 15.83
CA PRO A 76 -35.89 -26.45 14.63
C PRO A 76 -35.63 -25.25 13.71
N TRP A 77 -36.62 -24.37 13.52
CA TRP A 77 -36.45 -23.19 12.67
C TRP A 77 -35.52 -22.14 13.31
N ILE A 78 -35.49 -22.05 14.65
CA ILE A 78 -34.55 -21.19 15.37
C ILE A 78 -33.13 -21.71 15.22
N ASN A 79 -32.95 -23.03 15.34
CA ASN A 79 -31.67 -23.66 15.08
C ASN A 79 -31.13 -23.35 13.67
N ASN A 80 -32.01 -23.34 12.65
CA ASN A 80 -31.62 -22.98 11.29
C ASN A 80 -31.25 -21.51 11.15
N LEU A 81 -31.96 -20.61 11.83
CA LEU A 81 -31.59 -19.19 11.90
C LEU A 81 -30.23 -18.99 12.57
N ARG A 82 -29.93 -19.69 13.68
CA ARG A 82 -28.60 -19.68 14.31
C ARG A 82 -27.50 -20.21 13.38
N LYS A 83 -27.79 -21.23 12.58
CA LYS A 83 -26.85 -21.71 11.56
C LYS A 83 -26.61 -20.65 10.48
N ALA A 84 -27.62 -19.87 10.11
CA ALA A 84 -27.48 -18.75 9.18
C ALA A 84 -26.61 -17.64 9.78
N GLU A 85 -26.84 -17.23 11.04
CA GLU A 85 -25.98 -16.26 11.75
C GLU A 85 -24.51 -16.66 11.71
N LYS A 86 -24.21 -17.93 12.01
CA LYS A 86 -22.84 -18.48 11.97
C LYS A 86 -22.19 -18.43 10.59
N LYS A 87 -22.99 -18.48 9.51
CA LYS A 87 -22.49 -18.37 8.14
C LYS A 87 -22.34 -16.92 7.69
N LEU A 88 -23.20 -16.01 8.17
CA LEU A 88 -23.15 -14.59 7.84
C LEU A 88 -21.96 -13.88 8.49
N LEU A 89 -21.57 -14.28 9.70
CA LEU A 89 -20.47 -13.67 10.43
C LEU A 89 -19.12 -13.68 9.67
N PRO A 90 -18.62 -14.83 9.18
CA PRO A 90 -17.38 -14.84 8.40
C PRO A 90 -17.51 -14.14 7.03
N MET A 91 -18.72 -14.10 6.45
CA MET A 91 -18.95 -13.37 5.20
C MET A 91 -18.84 -11.86 5.40
N ALA A 92 -19.40 -11.33 6.49
CA ALA A 92 -19.29 -9.92 6.85
C ALA A 92 -17.84 -9.53 7.16
N GLU A 93 -17.12 -10.39 7.88
CA GLU A 93 -15.70 -10.18 8.17
C GLU A 93 -14.83 -10.22 6.91
N ALA A 94 -15.05 -11.20 6.03
CA ALA A 94 -14.36 -11.28 4.74
C ALA A 94 -14.64 -10.05 3.86
N ALA A 95 -15.88 -9.55 3.81
CA ALA A 95 -16.23 -8.35 3.06
C ALA A 95 -15.48 -7.10 3.60
N SER A 96 -15.39 -6.96 4.92
CA SER A 96 -14.62 -5.88 5.57
C SER A 96 -13.13 -5.97 5.22
N GLN A 97 -12.54 -7.16 5.31
CA GLN A 97 -11.13 -7.39 4.97
C GLN A 97 -10.85 -7.13 3.49
N HIS A 98 -11.74 -7.54 2.58
CA HIS A 98 -11.62 -7.25 1.15
C HIS A 98 -11.53 -5.75 0.87
N GLY A 99 -12.38 -4.93 1.51
CA GLY A 99 -12.34 -3.48 1.34
C GLY A 99 -10.99 -2.88 1.75
N ALA A 100 -10.44 -3.32 2.89
CA ALA A 100 -9.14 -2.87 3.36
C ALA A 100 -8.00 -3.28 2.41
N VAL A 101 -7.99 -4.53 1.94
CA VAL A 101 -6.97 -5.03 1.01
C VAL A 101 -7.05 -4.31 -0.34
N THR A 102 -8.25 -4.08 -0.88
CA THR A 102 -8.42 -3.31 -2.12
C THR A 102 -7.91 -1.89 -1.98
N ALA A 103 -8.18 -1.23 -0.84
CA ALA A 103 -7.67 0.12 -0.58
C ALA A 103 -6.12 0.14 -0.53
N GLN A 104 -5.50 -0.85 0.12
CA GLN A 104 -4.04 -0.98 0.17
C GLN A 104 -3.45 -1.23 -1.22
N LEU A 105 -4.07 -2.11 -2.02
CA LEU A 105 -3.60 -2.40 -3.38
C LEU A 105 -3.65 -1.16 -4.28
N LEU A 106 -4.73 -0.37 -4.19
CA LEU A 106 -4.87 0.88 -4.93
C LEU A 106 -3.89 1.96 -4.43
N ALA A 107 -3.54 1.98 -3.15
CA ALA A 107 -2.52 2.87 -2.62
C ALA A 107 -1.12 2.50 -3.15
N LEU A 108 -0.81 1.20 -3.16
CA LEU A 108 0.46 0.68 -3.70
C LEU A 108 0.58 0.97 -5.20
N GLN A 109 -0.48 0.76 -5.98
CA GLN A 109 -0.50 1.11 -7.39
C GLN A 109 -0.18 2.59 -7.63
N ARG A 110 -0.82 3.50 -6.89
CA ARG A 110 -0.52 4.94 -6.99
C ARG A 110 0.92 5.27 -6.65
N GLN A 111 1.50 4.63 -5.63
CA GLN A 111 2.91 4.82 -5.28
C GLN A 111 3.83 4.36 -6.40
N MET A 112 3.57 3.20 -7.01
CA MET A 112 4.33 2.72 -8.16
C MET A 112 4.23 3.66 -9.36
N ASP A 113 3.03 4.16 -9.67
CA ASP A 113 2.83 5.10 -10.79
C ASP A 113 3.63 6.39 -10.60
N VAL A 114 3.65 6.94 -9.37
CA VAL A 114 4.45 8.13 -9.02
C VAL A 114 5.94 7.87 -9.19
N VAL A 115 6.45 6.75 -8.67
CA VAL A 115 7.87 6.38 -8.78
C VAL A 115 8.25 6.16 -10.25
N TYR A 116 7.40 5.48 -11.02
CA TYR A 116 7.62 5.25 -12.45
C TYR A 116 7.67 6.57 -13.24
N ALA A 117 6.72 7.47 -13.00
CA ALA A 117 6.70 8.79 -13.62
C ALA A 117 7.96 9.62 -13.27
N ALA A 118 8.38 9.62 -12.01
CA ALA A 118 9.59 10.31 -11.56
C ALA A 118 10.87 9.73 -12.20
N ALA A 119 10.95 8.41 -12.35
CA ALA A 119 12.05 7.74 -13.03
C ALA A 119 12.10 8.09 -14.53
N LEU A 120 10.94 8.16 -15.18
CA LEU A 120 10.83 8.58 -16.58
C LEU A 120 11.29 10.04 -16.77
N GLN A 121 10.85 10.94 -15.88
CA GLN A 121 11.27 12.35 -15.88
C GLN A 121 12.78 12.50 -15.63
N SER A 122 13.33 11.77 -14.67
CA SER A 122 14.77 11.76 -14.39
C SER A 122 15.58 11.30 -15.60
N ARG A 123 15.11 10.25 -16.31
CA ARG A 123 15.73 9.80 -17.56
C ARG A 123 15.66 10.86 -18.66
N LEU A 124 14.55 11.59 -18.79
CA LEU A 124 14.44 12.69 -19.76
C LEU A 124 15.42 13.82 -19.45
N GLN A 125 15.55 14.22 -18.17
CA GLN A 125 16.49 15.26 -17.74
C GLN A 125 17.97 14.86 -17.98
N THR A 126 18.34 13.61 -17.75
CA THR A 126 19.71 13.13 -18.04
C THR A 126 20.02 13.16 -19.54
N ASN A 127 19.05 12.83 -20.39
CA ASN A 127 19.24 12.87 -21.84
C ASN A 127 19.30 14.32 -22.38
N GLN A 128 18.53 15.25 -21.80
CA GLN A 128 18.61 16.67 -22.14
C GLN A 128 19.96 17.28 -21.73
N LYS A 129 20.45 17.02 -20.52
CA LYS A 129 21.79 17.48 -20.11
C LYS A 129 22.92 16.90 -20.96
N ALA A 130 22.79 15.66 -21.42
CA ALA A 130 23.75 15.06 -22.35
C ALA A 130 23.69 15.71 -23.74
N ALA A 131 22.50 16.15 -24.21
CA ALA A 131 22.34 16.86 -25.47
C ALA A 131 22.79 18.33 -25.41
N GLU A 132 22.74 18.98 -24.24
CA GLU A 132 23.11 20.38 -24.05
C GLU A 132 24.62 20.62 -23.84
N SER A 133 25.42 19.56 -23.64
CA SER A 133 26.88 19.70 -23.46
C SER A 133 27.71 18.99 -24.54
N PRO A 134 27.83 19.58 -25.75
CA PRO A 134 29.02 19.39 -26.57
C PRO A 134 29.92 20.63 -26.69
N LYS A 135 29.46 21.83 -26.29
CA LYS A 135 30.14 23.09 -26.72
C LYS A 135 31.13 23.73 -25.74
N ALA A 136 31.24 23.30 -24.48
CA ALA A 136 32.16 23.93 -23.53
C ALA A 136 33.55 23.27 -23.45
N ALA A 137 33.72 22.01 -23.88
CA ALA A 137 35.00 21.31 -23.77
C ALA A 137 35.96 21.53 -24.95
N GLN A 138 35.48 22.08 -26.08
CA GLN A 138 36.28 22.23 -27.29
C GLN A 138 37.06 23.55 -27.39
N HIS A 139 36.86 24.54 -26.51
CA HIS A 139 37.62 25.80 -26.63
C HIS A 139 38.92 25.87 -25.80
N ALA A 140 39.10 25.03 -24.78
CA ALA A 140 40.30 25.06 -23.94
C ALA A 140 41.48 24.21 -24.49
N SER A 141 41.19 23.20 -25.30
CA SER A 141 42.23 22.31 -25.86
C SER A 141 42.94 22.92 -27.08
N HIS A 142 42.21 23.64 -27.93
CA HIS A 142 42.78 24.17 -29.18
C HIS A 142 43.81 25.28 -28.95
N THR A 143 43.61 26.15 -27.97
CA THR A 143 44.55 27.26 -27.69
C THR A 143 45.88 26.79 -27.09
N THR A 144 45.88 25.66 -26.37
CA THR A 144 47.06 25.15 -25.68
C THR A 144 47.96 24.37 -26.65
N HIS A 145 47.37 23.56 -27.54
CA HIS A 145 48.11 22.84 -28.57
C HIS A 145 48.72 23.76 -29.63
N GLU A 146 48.02 24.82 -30.07
CA GLU A 146 48.56 25.78 -31.03
C GLU A 146 49.77 26.54 -30.48
N LYS A 147 49.71 27.00 -29.22
CA LYS A 147 50.84 27.69 -28.57
C LYS A 147 52.03 26.76 -28.35
N GLN A 148 51.80 25.51 -27.94
CA GLN A 148 52.89 24.52 -27.79
C GLN A 148 53.57 24.20 -29.12
N ASN A 149 52.81 24.03 -30.20
CA ASN A 149 53.36 23.73 -31.52
C ASN A 149 54.12 24.93 -32.11
N LYS A 150 53.64 26.17 -31.87
CA LYS A 150 54.31 27.39 -32.33
C LYS A 150 55.71 27.56 -31.73
N CYS A 151 55.90 27.28 -30.43
CA CYS A 151 57.22 27.40 -29.79
C CYS A 151 58.17 26.27 -30.20
N LYS A 152 57.66 25.03 -30.31
CA LYS A 152 58.49 23.85 -30.67
C LYS A 152 59.02 23.89 -32.11
N ALA A 153 58.33 24.56 -33.04
CA ALA A 153 58.74 24.67 -34.43
C ALA A 153 59.89 25.71 -34.66
N ALA A 154 60.18 26.57 -33.70
CA ALA A 154 61.21 27.61 -33.81
C ALA A 154 62.56 27.11 -33.25
N ILE A 155 63.39 26.54 -34.11
CA ILE A 155 64.75 26.07 -33.78
C ILE A 155 65.76 27.18 -34.17
N ASN A 156 66.79 27.41 -33.34
CA ASN A 156 67.90 28.36 -33.60
C ASN A 156 67.52 29.85 -33.64
N LYS A 157 66.57 30.30 -32.81
CA LYS A 157 66.33 31.73 -32.60
C LYS A 157 67.07 32.23 -31.36
N THR A 158 67.56 33.47 -31.41
CA THR A 158 68.08 34.19 -30.23
C THR A 158 66.93 34.51 -29.26
N ALA A 159 67.25 34.94 -28.03
CA ALA A 159 66.24 35.32 -27.03
C ALA A 159 65.19 36.30 -27.56
N ALA A 160 65.61 37.31 -28.35
CA ALA A 160 64.70 38.25 -29.00
C ALA A 160 63.78 37.59 -30.04
N GLY A 161 64.28 36.57 -30.76
CA GLY A 161 63.52 35.83 -31.76
C GLY A 161 62.45 34.91 -31.17
N CYS A 162 62.66 34.37 -29.96
CA CYS A 162 61.64 33.62 -29.22
C CYS A 162 60.59 34.55 -28.59
N ALA A 163 61.01 35.70 -28.05
CA ALA A 163 60.09 36.69 -27.48
C ALA A 163 59.09 37.22 -28.53
N ALA A 164 59.55 37.44 -29.77
CA ALA A 164 58.70 37.89 -30.88
C ALA A 164 57.56 36.91 -31.23
N ILE A 165 57.68 35.63 -30.86
CA ILE A 165 56.64 34.62 -31.08
C ILE A 165 55.88 34.25 -29.81
N ASP A 166 56.11 34.99 -28.72
CA ASP A 166 55.54 34.80 -27.38
C ASP A 166 55.98 33.49 -26.69
N CYS A 167 57.25 33.15 -26.86
CA CYS A 167 57.91 31.97 -26.27
C CYS A 167 59.16 32.39 -25.48
N ASP A 168 59.59 31.58 -24.51
CA ASP A 168 60.84 31.78 -23.76
C ASP A 168 62.01 31.09 -24.46
N TYR A 169 63.21 31.66 -24.38
CA TYR A 169 64.42 31.03 -24.91
C TYR A 169 65.08 30.15 -23.85
N ASP A 170 65.32 28.90 -24.20
CA ASP A 170 66.08 27.96 -23.40
C ASP A 170 67.53 27.95 -23.86
N ALA A 171 68.42 28.56 -23.06
CA ALA A 171 69.83 28.66 -23.36
C ALA A 171 70.57 27.31 -23.25
N THR A 172 70.00 26.31 -22.55
CA THR A 172 70.66 25.00 -22.35
C THR A 172 70.56 24.12 -23.59
N ILE A 173 69.44 24.24 -24.33
CA ILE A 173 69.16 23.46 -25.55
C ILE A 173 69.04 24.32 -26.80
N THR A 174 69.32 25.62 -26.68
CA THR A 174 69.29 26.66 -27.73
C THR A 174 67.99 26.69 -28.56
N LYS A 175 66.84 26.54 -27.89
CA LYS A 175 65.50 26.44 -28.51
C LYS A 175 64.47 27.30 -27.78
N CYS A 176 63.38 27.64 -28.48
CA CYS A 176 62.24 28.30 -27.85
C CYS A 176 61.35 27.27 -27.12
N LYS A 177 60.90 27.61 -25.91
CA LYS A 177 59.91 26.84 -25.13
C LYS A 177 58.67 27.69 -24.84
N PRO A 178 57.49 27.08 -24.65
CA PRO A 178 56.32 27.80 -24.17
C PRO A 178 56.63 28.48 -22.83
N LYS A 179 56.04 29.65 -22.60
CA LYS A 179 56.15 30.33 -21.30
C LYS A 179 55.45 29.49 -20.23
N GLU A 180 56.15 29.24 -19.14
CA GLU A 180 55.60 28.56 -17.97
C GLU A 180 54.61 29.50 -17.27
N THR A 181 53.31 29.25 -17.37
CA THR A 181 52.32 29.77 -16.41
C THR A 181 52.36 28.88 -15.18
N GLY A 182 53.11 29.31 -14.17
CA GLY A 182 53.57 28.46 -13.08
C GLY A 182 52.48 27.84 -12.19
N THR A 183 52.80 26.66 -11.67
CA THR A 183 52.67 26.34 -10.24
C THR A 183 53.69 25.25 -9.91
N GLU A 184 54.96 25.62 -9.74
CA GLU A 184 55.94 24.76 -9.08
C GLU A 184 55.85 25.01 -7.57
N ASN A 185 55.64 23.94 -6.80
CA ASN A 185 56.09 23.88 -5.41
C ASN A 185 56.91 22.60 -5.25
N THR A 186 58.23 22.78 -5.16
CA THR A 186 59.24 21.76 -4.86
C THR A 186 59.37 21.57 -3.35
N ALA A 187 59.42 20.30 -2.90
CA ALA A 187 60.28 19.78 -1.81
C ALA A 187 59.93 18.29 -1.61
N ALA A 188 60.76 17.31 -2.03
CA ALA A 188 61.99 16.80 -1.43
C ALA A 188 61.76 15.72 -0.34
N GLY A 189 62.29 14.50 -0.57
CA GLY A 189 62.83 13.64 0.49
C GLY A 189 62.08 12.34 0.87
N THR A 190 62.39 11.26 0.14
CA THR A 190 62.89 9.94 0.62
C THR A 190 62.30 9.24 1.87
N GLY A 191 61.85 7.98 1.71
CA GLY A 191 61.88 6.95 2.77
C GLY A 191 60.83 5.82 2.66
N GLU A 192 61.25 4.62 2.24
CA GLU A 192 60.57 3.31 2.39
C GLU A 192 60.19 3.01 3.87
N THR A 193 59.16 2.23 4.20
CA THR A 193 59.28 0.76 4.43
C THR A 193 57.90 0.06 4.50
N SER A 194 57.91 -1.18 4.03
CA SER A 194 56.88 -2.23 4.02
C SER A 194 56.51 -2.81 5.41
N THR A 195 55.29 -3.34 5.50
CA THR A 195 54.77 -4.46 6.35
C THR A 195 55.39 -4.79 7.71
N GLY A 196 54.51 -4.83 8.71
CA GLY A 196 54.59 -5.59 9.96
C GLY A 196 53.27 -5.51 10.71
#